data_AF-A0AAU9JMG3-F1
#
_entry.id   AF-A0AAU9JMG3-F1
#
_cell.length_a   1.000
_cell.length_b   1.000
_cell.length_c   1.000
_cell.angle_alpha   90.00
_cell.angle_beta   90.00
_cell.angle_gamma   90.00
#
_symmetry.space_group_name_H-M   'P 1'
#
loop_
_entity.id
_entity.type
_entity.pdbx_description
1 polymer ?
#
loop_
_entity_poly.entity_id
_entity_poly.type
_entity_poly.pdbx_seq_one_letter_code
_entity_poly.pdbx_strand_id
1 'polypeptide(L)'
;MASNSQFQTERKKAFEETKKLNIRFQRAQEDILDYGDKLWELHMDCYMDGKDKCVQMYNQAFLQWNKLRRRKADAKNCIKKCDELKDPTSRIKKDILNEKHLECYKRAHECARQCTVKAFDWLGEEQEFLRKSLEKMREEFYPTEKK
;
A
#
# COMPACT_ATOMS: atom_id res chain seq x y z
N MET A 1 34.67 14.87 -5.63
CA MET A 1 33.82 15.84 -4.91
C MET A 1 32.48 15.95 -5.63
N ALA A 2 31.46 15.25 -5.13
CA ALA A 2 30.10 15.43 -5.62
C ALA A 2 29.66 16.89 -5.41
N SER A 3 29.26 17.57 -6.48
CA SER A 3 28.82 18.96 -6.40
C SER A 3 27.41 19.05 -5.82
N ASN A 4 27.06 20.17 -5.19
CA ASN A 4 25.70 20.45 -4.72
C ASN A 4 24.64 20.20 -5.83
N SER A 5 25.00 20.43 -7.10
CA SER A 5 24.17 20.11 -8.28
C SER A 5 23.83 18.62 -8.40
N GLN A 6 24.78 17.71 -8.14
CA GLN A 6 24.54 16.27 -8.16
C GLN A 6 23.57 15.85 -7.04
N PHE A 7 23.74 16.41 -5.84
CA PHE A 7 22.81 16.15 -4.74
C PHE A 7 21.38 16.62 -5.08
N GLN A 8 21.22 17.82 -5.63
CA GLN A 8 19.90 18.33 -6.04
C GLN A 8 19.25 17.47 -7.13
N THR A 9 20.05 16.96 -8.08
CA THR A 9 19.58 16.09 -9.16
C THR A 9 19.08 14.75 -8.63
N GLU A 10 19.89 14.08 -7.80
CA GLU A 10 19.52 12.82 -7.15
C GLU A 10 18.28 12.97 -6.28
N ARG A 11 18.18 14.08 -5.54
CA ARG A 11 17.01 14.40 -4.72
C ARG A 11 15.75 14.61 -5.57
N LYS A 12 15.83 15.32 -6.69
CA LYS A 12 14.69 15.50 -7.61
C LYS A 12 14.24 14.17 -8.21
N LYS A 13 15.18 13.33 -8.64
CA LYS A 13 14.86 11.99 -9.19
C LYS A 13 14.14 11.13 -8.16
N ALA A 14 14.70 11.05 -6.96
CA ALA A 14 14.11 10.36 -5.82
C ALA A 14 12.68 10.86 -5.52
N PHE A 15 12.46 12.18 -5.53
CA PHE A 15 11.15 12.77 -5.29
C PHE A 15 10.12 12.39 -6.37
N GLU A 16 10.49 12.46 -7.65
CA GLU A 16 9.59 12.08 -8.76
C GLU A 16 9.24 10.58 -8.74
N GLU A 17 10.19 9.72 -8.42
CA GLU A 17 9.94 8.28 -8.24
C GLU A 17 8.96 8.04 -7.08
N THR A 18 9.20 8.67 -5.92
CA THR A 18 8.29 8.59 -4.77
C THR A 18 6.91 9.14 -5.08
N LYS A 19 6.80 10.24 -5.86
CA LYS A 19 5.52 10.82 -6.27
C LYS A 19 4.69 9.84 -7.11
N LYS A 20 5.31 9.20 -8.11
CA LYS A 20 4.64 8.19 -8.95
C LYS A 20 4.19 6.99 -8.14
N LEU A 21 5.02 6.53 -7.21
CA LEU A 21 4.65 5.49 -6.26
C LEU A 21 3.47 5.95 -5.39
N ASN A 22 3.50 7.14 -4.80
CA ASN A 22 2.41 7.58 -3.92
C ASN A 22 1.04 7.65 -4.63
N ILE A 23 1.00 8.09 -5.90
CA ILE A 23 -0.26 8.11 -6.69
C ILE A 23 -0.83 6.69 -6.86
N ARG A 24 0.03 5.71 -7.21
CA ARG A 24 -0.41 4.31 -7.35
C ARG A 24 -0.91 3.75 -6.01
N PHE A 25 -0.28 4.17 -4.91
CA PHE A 25 -0.60 3.70 -3.57
C PHE A 25 -1.97 4.21 -3.14
N GLN A 26 -2.25 5.49 -3.38
CA GLN A 26 -3.55 6.11 -3.12
C GLN A 26 -4.67 5.42 -3.90
N ARG A 27 -4.46 5.17 -5.21
CA ARG A 27 -5.45 4.45 -6.03
C ARG A 27 -5.73 3.04 -5.51
N ALA A 28 -4.69 2.28 -5.16
CA ALA A 28 -4.88 0.95 -4.61
C ALA A 28 -5.64 0.98 -3.27
N GLN A 29 -5.45 2.02 -2.45
CA GLN A 29 -6.22 2.21 -1.22
C GLN A 29 -7.68 2.55 -1.49
N GLU A 30 -7.95 3.39 -2.49
CA GLU A 30 -9.32 3.70 -2.94
C GLU A 30 -10.03 2.43 -3.43
N ASP A 31 -9.36 1.62 -4.26
CA ASP A 31 -9.91 0.36 -4.76
C ASP A 31 -10.22 -0.63 -3.61
N ILE A 32 -9.33 -0.76 -2.62
CA ILE A 32 -9.55 -1.61 -1.44
C ILE A 32 -10.77 -1.16 -0.64
N LEU A 33 -10.97 0.16 -0.48
CA LEU A 33 -12.13 0.70 0.22
C LEU A 33 -13.41 0.42 -0.57
N ASP A 34 -13.41 0.68 -1.88
CA ASP A 34 -14.55 0.42 -2.76
C ASP A 34 -14.95 -1.07 -2.78
N TYR A 35 -13.97 -1.99 -2.86
CA TYR A 35 -14.28 -3.41 -2.75
C TYR A 35 -14.78 -3.80 -1.35
N GLY A 36 -14.23 -3.20 -0.29
CA GLY A 36 -14.68 -3.41 1.08
C GLY A 36 -16.14 -3.00 1.27
N ASP A 37 -16.52 -1.83 0.76
CA ASP A 37 -17.88 -1.30 0.83
C ASP A 37 -18.85 -2.19 0.03
N LYS A 38 -18.50 -2.57 -1.20
CA LYS A 38 -19.31 -3.50 -2.02
C LYS A 38 -19.49 -4.87 -1.38
N LEU A 39 -18.46 -5.37 -0.68
CA LEU A 39 -18.54 -6.65 0.02
C LEU A 39 -19.45 -6.54 1.24
N TRP A 40 -19.46 -5.39 1.91
CA TRP A 40 -20.39 -5.10 3.01
C TRP A 40 -21.83 -4.94 2.54
N GLU A 41 -22.07 -4.22 1.44
CA GLU A 41 -23.40 -4.13 0.81
C GLU A 41 -23.93 -5.53 0.47
N LEU A 42 -23.12 -6.36 -0.17
CA LEU A 42 -23.50 -7.74 -0.49
C LEU A 42 -23.80 -8.58 0.76
N HIS A 43 -23.09 -8.35 1.86
CA HIS A 43 -23.39 -8.99 3.13
C HIS A 43 -24.76 -8.59 3.67
N MET A 44 -25.12 -7.30 3.59
CA MET A 44 -26.43 -6.81 3.99
C MET A 44 -27.53 -7.41 3.12
N ASP A 45 -27.33 -7.47 1.80
CA ASP A 45 -28.27 -8.12 0.88
C ASP A 45 -28.47 -9.60 1.28
N CYS A 46 -27.38 -10.32 1.54
CA CYS A 46 -27.44 -11.71 1.98
C CYS A 46 -28.19 -11.90 3.31
N TYR A 47 -28.05 -10.96 4.24
CA TYR A 47 -28.79 -10.96 5.49
C TYR A 47 -30.29 -10.74 5.25
N MET A 48 -30.64 -9.74 4.44
CA MET A 48 -32.04 -9.40 4.14
C MET A 48 -32.76 -10.52 3.36
N ASP A 49 -32.05 -11.20 2.46
CA ASP A 49 -32.57 -12.33 1.68
C ASP A 49 -32.61 -13.66 2.46
N GLY A 50 -32.13 -13.70 3.71
CA GLY A 50 -32.05 -14.95 4.49
C GLY A 50 -31.04 -15.98 3.94
N LYS A 51 -29.98 -15.52 3.26
CA LYS A 51 -28.94 -16.37 2.65
C LYS A 51 -27.81 -16.67 3.64
N ASP A 52 -28.07 -17.52 4.63
CA ASP A 52 -27.13 -17.84 5.72
C ASP A 52 -25.73 -18.26 5.24
N LYS A 53 -25.66 -19.07 4.17
CA LYS A 53 -24.37 -19.49 3.60
C LYS A 53 -23.56 -18.32 3.04
N CYS A 54 -24.23 -17.34 2.43
CA CYS A 54 -23.57 -16.13 1.95
C CYS A 54 -23.04 -15.29 3.12
N VAL A 55 -23.83 -15.13 4.19
CA VAL A 55 -23.41 -14.44 5.42
C VAL A 55 -22.17 -15.11 6.04
N GLN A 56 -22.15 -16.44 6.11
CA GLN A 56 -20.99 -17.19 6.58
C GLN A 56 -19.76 -16.99 5.70
N MET A 57 -19.95 -16.98 4.37
CA MET A 57 -18.87 -16.76 3.42
C MET A 57 -18.28 -15.35 3.55
N TYR A 58 -19.11 -14.32 3.72
CA TYR A 58 -18.65 -12.96 4.06
C TYR A 58 -17.81 -12.97 5.33
N ASN A 59 -18.31 -13.57 6.42
CA ASN A 59 -17.61 -13.59 7.71
C ASN A 59 -16.23 -14.24 7.58
N GLN A 60 -16.12 -15.32 6.81
CA GLN A 60 -14.83 -15.96 6.51
C GLN A 60 -13.90 -15.05 5.71
N ALA A 61 -14.43 -14.38 4.68
CA ALA A 61 -13.66 -13.44 3.86
C ALA A 61 -13.17 -12.25 4.69
N PHE A 62 -14.03 -11.69 5.55
CA PHE A 62 -13.72 -10.58 6.45
C PHE A 62 -12.62 -10.94 7.46
N LEU A 63 -12.63 -12.17 8.00
CA LEU A 63 -11.56 -12.65 8.88
C LEU A 63 -10.22 -12.77 8.14
N GLN A 64 -10.22 -13.24 6.89
CA GLN A 64 -9.02 -13.31 6.07
C GLN A 64 -8.51 -11.91 5.68
N TRP A 65 -9.41 -11.00 5.31
CA TRP A 65 -9.08 -9.61 5.03
C TRP A 65 -8.41 -8.92 6.23
N ASN A 66 -8.95 -9.12 7.44
CA ASN A 66 -8.34 -8.59 8.66
C ASN A 66 -6.92 -9.11 8.91
N LYS A 67 -6.60 -10.35 8.53
CA LYS A 67 -5.23 -10.89 8.61
C LYS A 67 -4.31 -10.18 7.63
N LEU A 68 -4.76 -9.91 6.39
CA LEU A 68 -4.00 -9.15 5.40
C LEU A 68 -3.75 -7.71 5.88
N ARG A 69 -4.78 -7.03 6.40
CA ARG A 69 -4.66 -5.65 6.91
C ARG A 69 -3.64 -5.49 8.04
N ARG A 70 -3.44 -6.50 8.89
CA ARG A 70 -2.44 -6.44 9.96
C ARG A 70 -1.01 -6.31 9.42
N ARG A 71 -0.72 -6.81 8.21
CA ARG A 71 0.59 -6.64 7.54
C ARG A 71 0.88 -5.18 7.19
N LYS A 72 -0.13 -4.30 7.11
CA LYS A 72 0.07 -2.84 6.91
C LYS A 72 0.94 -2.20 7.99
N ALA A 73 0.88 -2.72 9.23
CA ALA A 73 1.75 -2.25 10.32
C ALA A 73 3.24 -2.51 10.02
N ASP A 74 3.57 -3.61 9.34
CA ASP A 74 4.94 -3.98 9.00
C ASP A 74 5.57 -3.00 8.00
N ALA A 75 4.77 -2.46 7.07
CA ALA A 75 5.22 -1.47 6.09
C ALA A 75 5.55 -0.13 6.77
N LYS A 76 4.69 0.31 7.71
CA LYS A 76 4.93 1.52 8.50
C LYS A 76 6.19 1.39 9.35
N ASN A 77 6.39 0.22 9.96
CA ASN A 77 7.60 -0.08 10.75
C ASN A 77 8.86 -0.15 9.86
N CYS A 78 8.75 -0.65 8.64
CA CYS A 78 9.85 -0.68 7.67
C CYS A 78 10.34 0.74 7.33
N ILE A 79 9.42 1.65 6.97
CA ILE A 79 9.76 3.04 6.61
C ILE A 79 10.43 3.75 7.80
N LYS A 80 9.92 3.55 9.02
CA LYS A 80 10.51 4.16 10.23
C LYS A 80 11.99 3.78 10.42
N LYS A 81 12.36 2.53 10.16
CA LYS A 81 13.76 2.07 10.23
C LYS A 81 14.64 2.70 9.15
N CYS A 82 14.08 3.01 7.97
CA CYS A 82 14.82 3.71 6.93
C CYS A 82 15.11 5.17 7.28
N ASP A 83 14.24 5.81 8.06
CA ASP A 83 14.48 7.17 8.56
C ASP A 83 15.69 7.25 9.50
N GLU A 84 16.02 6.16 10.19
CA GLU A 84 17.21 6.04 11.05
C GLU A 84 18.53 6.03 10.24
N LEU A 85 18.45 5.76 8.91
CA LEU A 85 19.60 5.81 8.00
C LEU A 85 19.88 7.23 7.48
N LYS A 86 18.97 8.18 7.70
CA LYS A 86 19.21 9.58 7.38
C LYS A 86 20.31 10.10 8.31
N ASP A 87 21.24 10.85 7.75
CA ASP A 87 22.33 11.44 8.52
C ASP A 87 21.76 12.23 9.72
N PRO A 88 22.19 11.97 10.97
CA PRO A 88 21.70 12.66 12.16
C PRO A 88 21.93 14.18 12.11
N THR A 89 22.79 14.65 11.20
CA THR A 89 23.12 16.06 11.03
C THR A 89 22.09 16.86 10.21
N SER A 90 20.80 16.55 10.34
CA SER A 90 19.63 17.28 9.78
C SER A 90 19.56 18.81 10.03
N ARG A 91 20.60 19.39 10.66
CA ARG A 91 20.84 20.83 10.88
C ARG A 91 22.02 21.40 10.07
N ILE A 92 22.58 20.68 9.10
CA ILE A 92 23.65 21.22 8.25
C ILE A 92 23.06 22.18 7.21
N LYS A 93 23.61 23.41 7.13
CA LYS A 93 23.26 24.39 6.09
C LYS A 93 23.40 23.74 4.71
N LYS A 94 22.48 24.05 3.78
CA LYS A 94 22.41 23.51 2.40
C LYS A 94 23.75 23.57 1.62
N ASP A 95 24.71 24.32 2.12
CA ASP A 95 25.99 24.63 1.48
C ASP A 95 27.14 23.67 1.89
N ILE A 96 26.92 22.71 2.81
CA ILE A 96 27.96 21.78 3.32
C ILE A 96 27.60 20.30 3.02
N LEU A 97 26.76 20.05 2.03
CA LEU A 97 26.47 18.69 1.57
C LEU A 97 27.69 18.13 0.83
N ASN A 98 28.27 17.06 1.37
CA ASN A 98 29.42 16.36 0.79
C ASN A 98 29.03 14.94 0.32
N GLU A 99 30.00 14.20 -0.24
CA GLU A 99 29.79 12.84 -0.75
C GLU A 99 29.19 11.88 0.28
N LYS A 100 29.58 12.00 1.56
CA LYS A 100 29.04 11.18 2.64
C LYS A 100 27.55 11.46 2.88
N HIS A 101 27.13 12.72 2.85
CA HIS A 101 25.70 13.07 2.97
C HIS A 101 24.89 12.56 1.79
N LEU A 102 25.44 12.64 0.57
CA LEU A 102 24.81 12.07 -0.62
C LEU A 102 24.66 10.55 -0.50
N GLU A 103 25.67 9.87 0.01
CA GLU A 103 25.63 8.42 0.23
C GLU A 103 24.60 8.02 1.30
N CYS A 104 24.55 8.71 2.44
CA CYS A 104 23.50 8.52 3.46
C CYS A 104 22.10 8.74 2.87
N TYR A 105 21.91 9.80 2.07
CA TYR A 105 20.63 10.06 1.38
C TYR A 105 20.25 8.92 0.43
N LYS A 106 21.18 8.45 -0.40
CA LYS A 106 20.96 7.33 -1.33
C LYS A 106 20.57 6.06 -0.59
N ARG A 107 21.25 5.74 0.52
CA ARG A 107 20.94 4.56 1.35
C ARG A 107 19.56 4.65 2.00
N ALA A 108 19.22 5.80 2.57
CA ALA A 108 17.91 6.03 3.17
C ALA A 108 16.79 5.95 2.12
N HIS A 109 17.00 6.55 0.94
CA HIS A 109 16.03 6.50 -0.16
C HIS A 109 15.83 5.08 -0.70
N GLU A 110 16.90 4.33 -0.93
CA GLU A 110 16.82 2.95 -1.40
C GLU A 110 16.09 2.05 -0.38
N CYS A 111 16.38 2.22 0.91
CA CYS A 111 15.65 1.53 1.99
C CYS A 111 14.14 1.85 1.92
N ALA A 112 13.79 3.13 1.84
CA ALA A 112 12.39 3.56 1.77
C ALA A 112 11.69 3.05 0.50
N ARG A 113 12.40 3.01 -0.63
CA ARG A 113 11.92 2.44 -1.90
C ARG A 113 11.57 0.97 -1.74
N GLN A 114 12.46 0.18 -1.14
CA GLN A 114 12.22 -1.25 -0.90
C GLN A 114 11.02 -1.48 0.03
N CYS A 115 10.89 -0.69 1.10
CA CYS A 115 9.70 -0.75 1.97
C CYS A 115 8.42 -0.41 1.19
N THR A 116 8.48 0.58 0.30
CA THR A 116 7.34 1.00 -0.51
C THR A 116 6.92 -0.09 -1.50
N VAL A 117 7.88 -0.75 -2.16
CA VAL A 117 7.60 -1.88 -3.07
C VAL A 117 6.91 -3.03 -2.32
N LYS A 118 7.42 -3.41 -1.15
CA LYS A 118 6.77 -4.45 -0.32
C LYS A 118 5.35 -4.06 0.10
N ALA A 119 5.14 -2.79 0.45
CA ALA A 119 3.81 -2.28 0.78
C ALA A 119 2.85 -2.38 -0.42
N PHE A 120 3.36 -2.15 -1.63
CA PHE A 120 2.59 -2.32 -2.87
C PHE A 120 2.17 -3.76 -3.12
N ASP A 121 3.11 -4.70 -3.01
CA ASP A 121 2.82 -6.11 -3.21
C ASP A 121 1.69 -6.56 -2.26
N TRP A 122 1.71 -6.08 -1.01
CA TRP A 122 0.67 -6.39 -0.03
C TRP A 122 -0.66 -5.74 -0.33
N LEU A 123 -0.69 -4.48 -0.78
CA LEU A 123 -1.92 -3.85 -1.23
C LEU A 123 -2.51 -4.58 -2.44
N GLY A 124 -1.66 -5.06 -3.35
CA GLY A 124 -2.09 -5.89 -4.48
C GLY A 124 -2.72 -7.20 -4.02
N GLU A 125 -2.11 -7.89 -3.04
CA GLU A 125 -2.70 -9.09 -2.42
C GLU A 125 -4.06 -8.80 -1.78
N GLU A 126 -4.19 -7.68 -1.04
CA GLU A 126 -5.42 -7.25 -0.37
C GLU A 126 -6.53 -6.91 -1.37
N GLN A 127 -6.20 -6.11 -2.39
CA GLN A 127 -7.11 -5.72 -3.47
C GLN A 127 -7.64 -6.95 -4.22
N GLU A 128 -6.74 -7.84 -4.64
CA GLU A 128 -7.09 -9.03 -5.40
C GLU A 128 -7.94 -10.00 -4.56
N PHE A 129 -7.65 -10.13 -3.27
CA PHE A 129 -8.43 -10.93 -2.34
C PHE A 129 -9.88 -10.43 -2.23
N LEU A 130 -10.07 -9.13 -2.03
CA LEU A 130 -11.40 -8.53 -1.92
C LEU A 130 -12.18 -8.66 -3.22
N ARG A 131 -11.55 -8.33 -4.37
CA ARG A 131 -12.15 -8.48 -5.70
C ARG A 131 -12.67 -9.89 -5.94
N LYS A 132 -11.83 -10.91 -5.71
CA LYS A 132 -12.19 -12.33 -5.89
C LYS A 132 -13.27 -12.78 -4.92
N SER A 133 -13.24 -12.30 -3.68
CA SER A 133 -14.27 -12.62 -2.68
C SER A 133 -15.63 -12.08 -3.11
N LEU A 134 -15.67 -10.83 -3.58
CA LEU A 134 -16.87 -10.19 -4.09
C LEU A 134 -17.41 -10.90 -5.33
N GLU A 135 -16.56 -11.18 -6.32
CA GLU A 135 -16.94 -11.90 -7.55
C GLU A 135 -17.52 -13.27 -7.22
N LYS A 136 -16.82 -14.06 -6.41
CA LYS A 136 -17.27 -15.40 -6.03
C LYS A 136 -18.62 -15.37 -5.31
N MET A 137 -18.81 -14.47 -4.34
CA MET A 137 -20.09 -14.37 -3.64
C MET A 137 -21.23 -13.93 -4.57
N ARG A 138 -20.97 -13.00 -5.50
CA ARG A 138 -21.99 -12.58 -6.48
C ARG A 138 -22.35 -13.74 -7.40
N GLU A 139 -21.38 -14.45 -7.95
CA GLU A 139 -21.62 -15.61 -8.82
C GLU A 139 -22.42 -16.72 -8.12
N GLU A 140 -22.12 -16.98 -6.85
CA GLU A 140 -22.74 -18.08 -6.10
C GLU A 140 -24.17 -17.74 -5.61
N PHE A 141 -24.45 -16.49 -5.25
CA PHE A 141 -25.69 -16.11 -4.56
C PHE A 141 -26.57 -15.09 -5.31
N TYR A 142 -26.03 -14.43 -6.32
CA TYR A 142 -26.72 -13.45 -7.19
C TYR A 142 -26.26 -13.57 -8.65
N PRO A 143 -26.35 -14.76 -9.27
CA PRO A 143 -25.95 -14.92 -10.65
C PRO A 143 -26.83 -14.05 -11.55
N THR A 144 -26.22 -13.11 -12.28
CA THR A 144 -26.93 -12.43 -13.36
C THR A 144 -27.22 -13.45 -14.46
N GLU A 145 -28.49 -13.64 -14.81
CA GLU A 145 -28.89 -14.44 -15.97
C GLU A 145 -28.13 -13.94 -17.20
N LYS A 146 -27.28 -14.79 -17.78
CA LYS A 146 -26.69 -14.52 -19.08
C LYS A 146 -27.82 -14.58 -20.11
N LYS A 147 -28.31 -13.41 -20.53
CA LYS A 147 -29.17 -13.26 -21.70
C LYS A 147 -28.47 -13.72 -22.96
#